data_AF-A0A1D7YMG0-F1
#
_entry.id   AF-A0A1D7YMG0-F1
#
_cell.length_a   1.000
_cell.length_b   1.000
_cell.length_c   1.000
_cell.angle_alpha   90.00
_cell.angle_beta   90.00
_cell.angle_gamma   90.00
#
_symmetry.space_group_name_H-M   'P 1'
#
loop_
_entity.id
_entity.type
_entity.pdbx_description
1 polymer ?
#
loop_
_entity_poly.entity_id
_entity_poly.type
_entity_poly.pdbx_seq_one_letter_code
_entity_poly.pdbx_strand_id
1 'polypeptide(L)'
;MRRLSQGCTAVACQPGSADGREMTEEQHHEAAAKLGRLWATIGFEPFQDGVHILDCHLQRPQDLLTERQEEFTALCRSWREHRRS
;
A
#
# COMPACT_ATOMS: atom_id res chain seq x y z
N MET A 1 -3.17 -10.28 9.38
CA MET A 1 -2.86 -9.99 7.97
C MET A 1 -1.42 -10.42 7.70
N ARG A 2 -1.16 -11.37 6.79
CA ARG A 2 0.21 -11.80 6.45
C ARG A 2 0.77 -10.87 5.37
N ARG A 3 1.94 -10.28 5.61
CA ARG A 3 2.66 -9.47 4.61
C ARG A 3 3.41 -10.38 3.66
N LEU A 4 3.55 -9.95 2.40
CA LEU A 4 4.43 -10.62 1.45
C LEU A 4 5.88 -10.56 1.96
N SER A 5 6.67 -11.58 1.65
CA SER A 5 8.07 -11.65 2.06
C SER A 5 8.89 -10.51 1.46
N GLN A 6 9.91 -10.07 2.19
CA GLN A 6 10.90 -9.13 1.66
C GLN A 6 11.60 -9.77 0.47
N GLY A 7 11.89 -8.99 -0.58
CA GLY A 7 12.34 -9.55 -1.85
C GLY A 7 11.28 -9.58 -2.94
N CYS A 8 10.00 -9.60 -2.56
CA CYS A 8 8.91 -9.82 -3.50
C CYS A 8 8.37 -8.52 -4.10
N THR A 9 7.96 -8.63 -5.35
CA THR A 9 7.09 -7.65 -6.03
C THR A 9 5.72 -8.29 -6.18
N ALA A 10 4.67 -7.56 -5.80
CA ALA A 10 3.30 -7.98 -6.04
C ALA A 10 2.75 -7.24 -7.26
N VAL A 11 1.91 -7.93 -8.04
CA VAL A 11 1.26 -7.37 -9.21
C VAL A 11 -0.24 -7.56 -9.08
N ALA A 12 -0.98 -6.49 -9.32
CA ALA A 12 -2.43 -6.51 -9.43
C ALA A 12 -2.81 -6.08 -10.86
N CYS A 13 -3.70 -6.85 -11.49
CA CYS A 13 -4.19 -6.55 -12.84
C CYS A 13 -5.67 -6.16 -12.75
N GLN A 14 -6.09 -5.21 -13.58
CA GLN A 14 -7.51 -4.91 -13.77
C GLN A 14 -8.30 -6.20 -14.02
N PRO A 15 -9.43 -6.41 -13.34
CA PRO A 15 -10.22 -7.61 -13.52
C PRO A 15 -10.93 -7.59 -14.87
N GLY A 16 -10.95 -8.76 -15.51
CA GLY A 16 -11.89 -9.05 -16.59
C GLY A 16 -13.29 -9.38 -16.05
N SER A 17 -14.27 -9.51 -16.94
CA SER A 17 -15.60 -10.00 -16.56
C SER A 17 -15.53 -11.47 -16.13
N ALA A 18 -15.93 -11.76 -14.90
CA ALA A 18 -15.86 -13.11 -14.32
C ALA A 18 -17.05 -13.99 -14.72
N ASP A 19 -18.22 -13.40 -14.94
CA ASP A 19 -19.50 -14.12 -15.09
C ASP A 19 -19.97 -14.22 -16.55
N GLY A 20 -19.12 -13.88 -17.51
CA GLY A 20 -19.48 -13.82 -18.93
C GLY A 20 -20.51 -12.74 -19.28
N ARG A 21 -20.82 -11.85 -18.33
CA ARG A 21 -21.64 -10.67 -18.60
C ARG A 21 -20.81 -9.67 -19.38
N GLU A 22 -21.29 -9.24 -20.52
CA GLU A 22 -20.70 -8.10 -21.20
C GLU A 22 -20.93 -6.85 -20.35
N MET A 23 -19.83 -6.19 -20.00
CA MET A 23 -19.86 -4.87 -19.40
C MET A 23 -19.55 -3.87 -20.51
N THR A 24 -20.16 -2.69 -20.43
CA THR A 24 -19.80 -1.60 -21.34
C THR A 24 -18.38 -1.11 -21.00
N GLU A 25 -17.75 -0.42 -21.96
CA GLU A 25 -16.42 0.16 -21.76
C GLU A 25 -16.41 1.14 -20.58
N GLU A 26 -17.48 1.93 -20.40
CA GLU A 26 -17.62 2.85 -19.27
C GLU A 26 -17.69 2.11 -17.94
N GLN A 27 -18.41 0.99 -17.88
CA GLN A 27 -18.51 0.17 -16.67
C GLN A 27 -17.16 -0.46 -16.33
N HIS A 28 -16.41 -0.92 -17.34
CA HIS A 28 -15.04 -1.39 -17.16
C HIS A 28 -14.14 -0.28 -16.62
N HIS A 29 -14.22 0.92 -17.19
CA HIS A 29 -13.44 2.07 -16.75
C HIS A 29 -13.75 2.48 -15.30
N GLU A 30 -15.03 2.52 -14.92
CA GLU A 30 -15.44 2.86 -13.56
C GLU A 30 -14.95 1.81 -12.54
N ALA A 31 -15.10 0.52 -12.86
CA ALA A 31 -14.62 -0.58 -12.02
C ALA A 31 -13.10 -0.53 -11.85
N ALA A 32 -12.38 -0.32 -12.95
CA ALA A 32 -10.93 -0.13 -12.96
C ALA A 32 -10.50 1.05 -12.08
N ALA A 33 -11.16 2.21 -12.22
CA ALA A 33 -10.85 3.39 -11.41
C ALA A 33 -11.12 3.15 -9.91
N LYS A 34 -12.20 2.44 -9.58
CA LYS A 34 -12.52 2.08 -8.18
C LYS A 34 -11.49 1.14 -7.58
N LEU A 35 -11.02 0.15 -8.33
CA LEU A 35 -9.98 -0.78 -7.87
C LEU A 35 -8.61 -0.13 -7.79
N GLY A 36 -8.25 0.72 -8.75
CA GLY A 36 -7.01 1.50 -8.69
C GLY A 36 -6.92 2.34 -7.41
N ARG A 37 -8.02 3.02 -7.02
CA ARG A 37 -8.09 3.74 -5.74
C ARG A 37 -7.91 2.82 -4.53
N LEU A 38 -8.48 1.62 -4.55
CA LEU A 38 -8.32 0.65 -3.47
C LEU A 38 -6.87 0.13 -3.38
N TRP A 39 -6.24 -0.16 -4.51
CA TRP A 39 -4.86 -0.63 -4.54
C TRP A 39 -3.87 0.44 -4.08
N ALA A 40 -4.12 1.70 -4.40
CA ALA A 40 -3.33 2.84 -3.90
C ALA A 40 -3.33 2.93 -2.36
N THR A 41 -4.44 2.58 -1.68
CA THR A 41 -4.45 2.58 -0.20
C THR A 41 -3.57 1.49 0.41
N ILE A 42 -3.26 0.44 -0.36
CA ILE A 42 -2.35 -0.65 0.01
C ILE A 42 -0.89 -0.30 -0.36
N GLY A 43 -0.69 0.72 -1.19
CA GLY A 43 0.62 1.17 -1.67
C GLY A 43 1.02 0.61 -3.05
N PHE A 44 0.08 0.07 -3.82
CA PHE A 44 0.33 -0.24 -5.21
C PHE A 44 0.34 1.05 -6.04
N GLU A 45 1.30 1.15 -6.94
CA GLU A 45 1.42 2.26 -7.90
C GLU A 45 0.97 1.80 -9.30
N PRO A 46 0.34 2.69 -10.10
CA PRO A 46 0.00 2.37 -11.48
C PRO A 46 1.26 2.17 -12.32
N PHE A 47 1.25 1.14 -13.17
CA PHE A 47 2.32 0.86 -14.13
C PHE A 47 1.85 1.13 -15.57
N GLN A 48 1.27 0.13 -16.24
CA GLN A 48 0.75 0.24 -17.62
C GLN A 48 -0.41 -0.75 -17.84
N ASP A 49 -1.32 -0.45 -18.76
CA ASP A 49 -2.38 -1.37 -19.22
C ASP A 49 -3.20 -2.00 -18.09
N GLY A 50 -3.55 -1.20 -17.07
CA GLY A 50 -4.32 -1.67 -15.92
C GLY A 50 -3.52 -2.49 -14.90
N VAL A 51 -2.22 -2.66 -15.11
CA VAL A 51 -1.29 -3.30 -14.17
C VAL A 51 -0.84 -2.29 -13.12
N HIS A 52 -0.85 -2.75 -11.87
CA HIS A 52 -0.36 -2.02 -10.71
C HIS A 52 0.70 -2.85 -9.99
N ILE A 53 1.74 -2.19 -9.49
CA ILE A 53 2.90 -2.84 -8.89
C ILE A 53 3.04 -2.39 -7.44
N LEU A 54 3.27 -3.34 -6.55
CA LEU A 54 3.71 -3.09 -5.19
C LEU A 54 5.13 -3.61 -5.02
N ASP A 55 6.08 -2.71 -4.82
CA ASP A 55 7.45 -3.06 -4.45
C ASP A 55 7.58 -3.14 -2.93
N CYS A 56 7.63 -4.36 -2.39
CA CYS A 56 7.77 -4.59 -0.96
C CYS A 56 9.16 -4.20 -0.43
N HIS A 57 10.16 -3.99 -1.29
CA HIS A 57 11.46 -3.47 -0.88
C HIS A 57 11.37 -2.03 -0.38
N LEU A 58 10.52 -1.21 -1.00
CA LEU A 58 10.36 0.21 -0.65
C LEU A 58 9.51 0.42 0.61
N GLN A 59 8.65 -0.55 0.94
CA GLN A 59 7.87 -0.51 2.20
C GLN A 59 8.77 -0.62 3.44
N ARG A 60 9.84 -1.42 3.38
CA ARG A 60 10.72 -1.65 4.55
C ARG A 60 11.45 -0.38 5.02
N PRO A 61 12.08 0.44 4.15
CA PRO A 61 12.67 1.71 4.56
C PRO A 61 11.68 2.64 5.27
N GLN A 62 10.43 2.73 4.79
CA GLN A 62 9.41 3.58 5.39
C GLN A 62 8.95 3.04 6.75
N ASP A 63 8.71 1.73 6.84
CA ASP A 63 8.35 1.08 8.11
C ASP A 63 9.45 1.27 9.16
N LEU A 64 10.72 1.09 8.78
CA LEU A 64 11.87 1.29 9.68
C LEU A 64 11.98 2.75 10.11
N LEU A 65 11.69 3.71 9.23
CA LEU A 65 11.69 5.12 9.58
C LEU A 65 10.59 5.44 10.60
N THR A 66 9.39 4.90 10.41
CA THR A 66 8.26 5.05 11.34
C THR A 66 8.58 4.46 12.71
N GLU A 67 9.10 3.23 12.76
CA GLU A 67 9.50 2.57 14.00
C GLU A 67 10.54 3.40 14.78
N ARG A 68 11.57 3.90 14.07
CA ARG A 68 12.60 4.75 14.70
C ARG A 68 12.04 6.10 15.17
N GLN A 69 11.08 6.70 14.46
CA GLN A 69 10.40 7.92 14.89
C GLN A 69 9.55 7.72 16.14
N GLU A 70 8.86 6.58 16.25
CA GLU A 70 8.08 6.22 17.43
C GLU A 70 8.98 6.03 18.66
N GLU A 71 10.08 5.29 18.51
CA GLU A 71 11.10 5.12 19.55
C GLU A 71 11.68 6.46 20.01
N PHE A 72 12.07 7.31 19.06
CA PHE A 72 12.59 8.64 19.37
C PHE A 72 11.57 9.49 20.13
N THR A 73 10.30 9.47 19.68
CA THR A 73 9.21 10.18 20.35
C THR A 73 8.95 9.67 21.76
N ALA A 74 9.09 8.36 21.99
CA ALA A 74 9.00 7.75 23.31
C ALA A 74 10.15 8.20 24.22
N LEU A 75 11.39 8.21 23.73
CA LEU A 75 12.56 8.70 24.46
C LEU A 75 12.41 10.17 24.85
N CYS A 76 11.96 11.02 23.92
CA CYS A 76 11.69 12.44 24.21
C CYS A 76 10.59 12.64 25.25
N ARG A 77 9.59 11.75 25.34
CA ARG A 77 8.57 11.78 26.39
C ARG A 77 9.17 11.40 27.74
N SER A 78 9.86 10.26 27.81
CA SER A 78 10.51 9.78 29.03
C SER A 78 11.49 10.81 29.61
N TRP A 79 12.34 11.41 28.77
CA TRP A 79 13.27 12.45 29.21
C TRP A 79 12.56 13.69 29.76
N ARG A 80 11.45 14.12 29.13
CA ARG A 80 10.66 15.26 29.60
C ARG A 80 9.94 14.97 30.92
N GLU A 81 9.57 13.73 31.17
CA GLU A 81 8.97 13.28 32.44
C GLU A 81 10.02 13.23 33.54
N HIS A 82 11.19 12.66 33.25
CA HIS A 82 12.30 12.58 34.20
C HIS A 82 12.81 13.96 34.65
N ARG A 83 12.74 14.96 33.77
CA ARG A 83 13.16 16.34 34.05
C ARG A 83 12.11 17.16 34.82
N ARG A 84 10.89 16.65 35.00
CA ARG A 84 9.82 17.28 35.79
C ARG A 84 9.67 16.67 37.20
N SER A 85 10.36 15.58 37.48
CA SER A 85 10.56 15.00 38.82
C SER A 85 11.71 15.70 39.54
#